data_AF-A0A161WGJ2-F1
#
_entry.id   AF-A0A161WGJ2-F1
#
_cell.length_a   1.000
_cell.length_b   1.000
_cell.length_c   1.000
_cell.angle_alpha   90.00
_cell.angle_beta   90.00
_cell.angle_gamma   90.00
#
_symmetry.space_group_name_H-M   'P 1'
#
loop_
_entity.id
_entity.type
_entity.pdbx_description
1 polymer ?
#
loop_
_entity_poly.entity_id
_entity_poly.type
_entity_poly.pdbx_seq_one_letter_code
_entity_poly.pdbx_strand_id
1 'polypeptide(L)'
;LQLLKIFPPEALVRQWFIWTNFSPANATNAQSTFLPTILAGIDLFIGNLLHATGTYFATHAFTVSINRDRFEALYHRCRCWDDAAMNMKSPIAAFQLIVDDAIVKLTDRGKDTAAIKTKPTPTTGFKIWVIADDGYALAWLWH
;
A
#
# COMPACT_ATOMS: atom_id res chain seq x y z
N LEU A 1 -2.89 -13.55 11.72
CA LEU A 1 -3.69 -13.47 10.47
C LEU A 1 -5.00 -12.69 10.65
N GLN A 2 -5.81 -12.93 11.69
CA GLN A 2 -7.11 -12.24 11.85
C GLN A 2 -7.01 -10.70 11.97
N LEU A 3 -6.03 -10.18 12.71
CA LEU A 3 -5.79 -8.74 12.83
C LEU A 3 -5.33 -8.09 11.51
N LEU A 4 -4.58 -8.82 10.69
CA LEU A 4 -4.11 -8.30 9.40
C LEU A 4 -5.26 -8.15 8.39
N LYS A 5 -6.30 -8.98 8.48
CA LYS A 5 -7.52 -8.86 7.66
C LYS A 5 -8.37 -7.63 7.98
N ILE A 6 -8.04 -6.90 9.04
CA ILE A 6 -8.68 -5.63 9.38
C ILE A 6 -8.11 -4.49 8.50
N PHE A 7 -6.84 -4.61 8.08
CA PHE A 7 -6.07 -3.57 7.38
C PHE A 7 -5.20 -4.18 6.28
N PRO A 8 -5.81 -4.98 5.40
CA PRO A 8 -6.74 -4.39 4.45
C PRO A 8 -8.17 -5.01 4.50
N PRO A 9 -9.24 -4.21 4.35
CA PRO A 9 -10.59 -4.73 4.22
C PRO A 9 -10.72 -5.65 3.01
N GLU A 10 -11.52 -6.71 3.12
CA GLU A 10 -11.77 -7.64 2.01
C GLU A 10 -12.32 -6.92 0.76
N ALA A 11 -13.14 -5.87 0.95
CA ALA A 11 -13.65 -5.04 -0.13
C ALA A 11 -12.52 -4.38 -0.94
N LEU A 12 -11.50 -3.85 -0.25
CA LEU A 12 -10.34 -3.23 -0.88
C LEU A 12 -9.52 -4.27 -1.66
N VAL A 13 -9.29 -5.45 -1.08
CA VAL A 13 -8.58 -6.56 -1.75
C VAL A 13 -9.33 -7.01 -3.01
N ARG A 14 -10.66 -7.11 -2.95
CA ARG A 14 -11.50 -7.44 -4.11
C ARG A 14 -11.45 -6.36 -5.19
N GLN A 15 -11.44 -5.10 -4.79
CA GLN A 15 -11.32 -3.98 -5.71
C GLN A 15 -9.97 -3.97 -6.42
N TRP A 16 -8.87 -4.25 -5.69
CA TRP A 16 -7.54 -4.42 -6.27
C TRP A 16 -7.51 -5.58 -7.26
N PHE A 17 -8.15 -6.71 -6.94
CA PHE A 17 -8.31 -7.83 -7.88
C PHE A 17 -9.04 -7.39 -9.17
N ILE A 18 -10.13 -6.62 -9.05
CA ILE A 18 -10.88 -6.12 -10.21
C ILE A 18 -10.00 -5.21 -11.05
N TRP A 19 -9.35 -4.20 -10.47
CA TRP A 19 -8.51 -3.27 -11.21
C TRP A 19 -7.31 -3.95 -11.86
N THR A 20 -6.69 -4.91 -11.18
CA THR A 20 -5.53 -5.64 -11.69
C THR A 20 -5.87 -6.43 -12.96
N ASN A 21 -7.07 -7.01 -13.02
CA ASN A 21 -7.50 -7.86 -14.12
C ASN A 21 -8.26 -7.13 -15.23
N PHE A 22 -8.99 -6.05 -14.91
CA PHE A 22 -9.99 -5.49 -15.81
C PHE A 22 -9.83 -3.99 -16.10
N SER A 23 -8.85 -3.31 -15.50
CA SER A 23 -8.63 -1.89 -15.79
C SER A 23 -8.04 -1.73 -17.20
N PRO A 24 -8.52 -0.75 -18.01
CA PRO A 24 -8.07 -0.58 -19.39
C PRO A 24 -6.57 -0.30 -19.40
N ALA A 25 -5.80 -1.27 -19.84
CA ALA A 25 -4.37 -1.13 -19.93
C ALA A 25 -4.04 -0.07 -20.99
N ASN A 26 -3.14 0.86 -20.65
CA ASN A 26 -2.17 1.35 -21.64
C ASN A 26 -1.27 0.14 -22.02
N ALA A 27 -1.85 -0.84 -22.72
CA ALA A 27 -1.20 -2.09 -23.10
C ALA A 27 -0.37 -1.86 -24.36
N THR A 28 0.78 -1.22 -24.20
CA THR A 28 1.86 -1.34 -25.20
C THR A 28 2.71 -2.59 -24.98
N ASN A 29 2.61 -3.24 -23.83
CA ASN A 29 3.32 -4.50 -23.55
C ASN A 29 2.33 -5.59 -23.14
N ALA A 30 1.64 -6.14 -24.14
CA ALA A 30 0.99 -7.44 -24.03
C ALA A 30 2.06 -8.53 -23.91
N GLN A 31 2.64 -8.70 -22.72
CA GLN A 31 3.35 -9.94 -22.42
C GLN A 31 2.31 -11.07 -22.38
N SER A 32 2.40 -11.96 -23.36
CA SER A 32 1.52 -13.12 -23.61
C SER A 32 1.45 -14.15 -22.46
N THR A 33 2.13 -13.89 -21.35
CA THR A 33 2.26 -14.78 -20.18
C THR A 33 1.46 -14.32 -18.97
N PHE A 34 0.75 -13.20 -19.04
CA PHE A 34 0.03 -12.67 -17.88
C PHE A 34 -1.29 -13.42 -17.65
N LEU A 35 -1.21 -14.48 -16.84
CA LEU A 35 -2.41 -15.16 -16.33
C LEU A 35 -3.23 -14.21 -15.46
N PRO A 36 -4.57 -14.30 -15.49
CA PRO A 36 -5.42 -13.55 -14.57
C PRO A 36 -4.96 -13.73 -13.12
N THR A 37 -4.95 -12.64 -12.37
CA THR A 37 -4.65 -12.66 -10.94
C THR A 37 -5.84 -13.21 -10.19
N ILE A 38 -5.65 -14.17 -9.29
CA ILE A 38 -6.69 -14.65 -8.36
C ILE A 38 -6.61 -13.89 -7.04
N LEU A 39 -7.69 -13.84 -6.25
CA LEU A 39 -7.73 -13.12 -4.97
C LEU A 39 -6.59 -13.53 -4.02
N ALA A 40 -6.33 -14.84 -3.88
CA ALA A 40 -5.22 -15.34 -3.07
C ALA A 40 -3.84 -14.84 -3.52
N GLY A 41 -3.70 -14.49 -4.81
CA GLY A 41 -2.48 -13.90 -5.35
C GLY A 41 -2.25 -12.45 -4.87
N ILE A 42 -3.33 -11.69 -4.62
CA ILE A 42 -3.25 -10.35 -4.03
C ILE A 42 -2.87 -10.46 -2.55
N ASP A 43 -3.48 -11.38 -1.80
CA ASP A 43 -3.12 -11.61 -0.39
C ASP A 43 -1.64 -12.00 -0.23
N LEU A 44 -1.15 -12.86 -1.13
CA LEU A 44 0.24 -13.27 -1.16
C LEU A 44 1.20 -12.13 -1.50
N PHE A 45 0.81 -11.27 -2.45
CA PHE A 45 1.57 -10.07 -2.80
C PHE A 45 1.68 -9.12 -1.60
N ILE A 46 0.58 -8.87 -0.88
CA ILE A 46 0.57 -8.06 0.35
C ILE A 46 1.44 -8.69 1.44
N GLY A 47 1.34 -10.01 1.64
CA GLY A 47 2.17 -10.74 2.60
C GLY A 47 3.67 -10.60 2.30
N ASN A 48 4.05 -10.65 1.02
CA ASN A 48 5.42 -10.40 0.58
C ASN A 48 5.88 -8.96 0.86
N LEU A 49 5.04 -7.95 0.57
CA LEU A 49 5.37 -6.55 0.89
C LEU A 49 5.61 -6.36 2.40
N LEU A 50 4.75 -6.92 3.25
CA LEU A 50 4.91 -6.86 4.71
C LEU A 50 6.20 -7.54 5.15
N HIS A 51 6.52 -8.71 4.60
CA HIS A 51 7.76 -9.40 4.92
C HIS A 51 8.99 -8.56 4.55
N ALA A 52 8.98 -7.90 3.39
CA ALA A 52 10.07 -7.06 2.91
C ALA A 52 10.33 -5.82 3.80
N THR A 53 9.30 -5.30 4.49
CA THR A 53 9.47 -4.19 5.44
C THR A 53 10.20 -4.59 6.73
N GLY A 54 10.23 -5.88 7.07
CA GLY A 54 10.93 -6.40 8.25
C GLY A 54 12.41 -6.73 8.01
N THR A 55 12.74 -7.22 6.81
CA THR A 55 14.11 -7.48 6.35
C THR A 55 14.11 -7.49 4.83
N TYR A 56 14.94 -6.65 4.21
CA TYR A 56 15.13 -6.64 2.76
C TYR A 56 15.54 -8.04 2.27
N PHE A 57 14.70 -8.63 1.42
CA PHE A 57 15.01 -9.71 0.47
C PHE A 57 16.10 -10.71 0.89
N ALA A 58 15.84 -11.52 1.92
CA ALA A 58 16.51 -12.81 2.04
C ALA A 58 15.90 -13.79 1.02
N THR A 59 16.41 -13.67 -0.21
CA THR A 59 16.39 -14.50 -1.44
C THR A 59 15.65 -15.85 -1.56
N HIS A 60 15.18 -16.52 -0.52
CA HIS A 60 14.50 -17.83 -0.63
C HIS A 60 13.01 -17.84 -0.28
N ALA A 61 12.50 -16.98 0.60
CA ALA A 61 11.09 -17.01 0.97
C ALA A 61 10.15 -16.45 -0.11
N PHE A 62 10.63 -15.47 -0.89
CA PHE A 62 9.84 -14.74 -1.89
C PHE A 62 9.61 -15.55 -3.18
N THR A 63 10.66 -16.21 -3.68
CA THR A 63 10.63 -16.96 -4.95
C THR A 63 9.79 -18.24 -4.87
N VAL A 64 9.61 -18.80 -3.67
CA VAL A 64 8.71 -19.95 -3.42
C VAL A 64 7.24 -19.51 -3.49
N SER A 65 6.94 -18.28 -3.10
CA SER A 65 5.56 -17.80 -3.01
C SER A 65 5.07 -17.16 -4.32
N ILE A 66 5.89 -16.33 -4.96
CA ILE A 66 5.54 -15.66 -6.20
C ILE A 66 6.76 -15.53 -7.11
N ASN A 67 6.58 -15.80 -8.40
CA ASN A 67 7.62 -15.53 -9.39
C ASN A 67 7.88 -14.01 -9.47
N ARG A 68 9.15 -13.62 -9.58
CA ARG A 68 9.61 -12.24 -9.73
C ARG A 68 8.84 -11.45 -10.80
N ASP A 69 8.69 -11.98 -12.01
CA ASP A 69 8.01 -11.31 -13.12
C ASP A 69 6.55 -11.03 -12.78
N ARG A 70 5.92 -11.98 -12.05
CA ARG A 70 4.55 -11.83 -11.56
C ARG A 70 4.46 -10.77 -10.46
N PHE A 71 5.44 -10.72 -9.55
CA PHE A 71 5.52 -9.69 -8.53
C PHE A 71 5.71 -8.30 -9.13
N GLU A 72 6.66 -8.13 -10.06
CA GLU A 72 6.93 -6.86 -10.75
C GLU A 72 5.68 -6.40 -11.53
N ALA A 73 5.01 -7.30 -12.22
CA ALA A 73 3.80 -6.96 -12.96
C ALA A 73 2.61 -6.62 -12.04
N LEU A 74 2.46 -7.26 -10.88
CA LEU A 74 1.49 -6.84 -9.86
C LEU A 74 1.86 -5.48 -9.26
N TYR A 75 3.14 -5.25 -8.98
CA TYR A 75 3.63 -3.98 -8.43
C TYR A 75 3.33 -2.81 -9.38
N HIS A 76 3.55 -2.97 -10.69
CA HIS A 76 3.27 -1.92 -11.67
C HIS A 76 1.78 -1.71 -11.98
N ARG A 77 0.95 -2.74 -11.78
CA ARG A 77 -0.50 -2.70 -12.07
C ARG A 77 -1.37 -2.45 -10.85
N CYS A 78 -0.83 -2.57 -9.65
CA CYS A 78 -1.56 -2.26 -8.42
C CYS A 78 -2.06 -0.81 -8.51
N ARG A 79 -3.33 -0.64 -8.21
CA ARG A 79 -4.00 0.66 -8.10
C ARG A 79 -4.69 0.65 -6.76
N CYS A 80 -4.59 1.75 -6.02
CA CYS A 80 -5.24 1.94 -4.74
C CYS A 80 -5.94 3.29 -4.76
N TRP A 81 -7.23 3.30 -5.15
CA TRP A 81 -8.07 4.49 -5.00
C TRP A 81 -9.38 4.12 -4.32
N ASP A 82 -9.42 4.22 -3.00
CA ASP A 82 -10.65 4.06 -2.25
C ASP A 82 -10.65 4.92 -0.99
N ASP A 83 -11.66 5.79 -0.86
CA ASP A 83 -11.90 6.59 0.34
C ASP A 83 -12.16 5.69 1.57
N ALA A 84 -12.61 4.44 1.36
CA ALA A 84 -12.77 3.47 2.44
C ALA A 84 -11.45 3.06 3.11
N ALA A 85 -10.31 3.22 2.43
CA ALA A 85 -8.98 2.99 3.01
C ALA A 85 -8.54 4.11 3.98
N MET A 86 -9.27 5.22 4.03
CA MET A 86 -8.93 6.39 4.86
C MET A 86 -9.47 6.29 6.29
N ASN A 87 -10.39 5.35 6.55
CA ASN A 87 -11.00 5.15 7.87
C ASN A 87 -10.48 3.87 8.53
N MET A 88 -9.59 4.03 9.52
CA MET A 88 -9.09 2.94 10.33
C MET A 88 -9.90 2.83 11.63
N LYS A 89 -10.50 1.67 11.86
CA LYS A 89 -11.12 1.36 13.15
C LYS A 89 -10.04 1.03 14.18
N SER A 90 -9.90 1.87 15.19
CA SER A 90 -9.12 1.48 16.37
C SER A 90 -9.89 0.47 17.22
N PRO A 91 -9.22 -0.58 17.72
CA PRO A 91 -9.80 -1.50 18.69
C PRO A 91 -9.91 -0.90 20.10
N ILE A 92 -9.32 0.29 20.35
CA ILE A 92 -9.24 0.94 21.66
C ILE A 92 -9.77 2.38 21.51
N ALA A 93 -10.68 2.78 22.39
CA ALA A 93 -11.08 4.17 22.53
C ALA A 93 -10.27 4.78 23.67
N ALA A 94 -9.15 5.43 23.37
CA ALA A 94 -8.49 6.31 24.32
C ALA A 94 -8.95 7.76 24.09
N PHE A 95 -8.83 8.57 25.14
CA PHE A 95 -9.42 9.92 25.19
C PHE A 95 -8.47 11.01 24.68
N GLN A 96 -7.32 10.65 24.10
CA GLN A 96 -6.26 11.58 23.70
C GLN A 96 -5.94 11.45 22.22
N LEU A 97 -6.74 12.14 21.41
CA LEU A 97 -6.50 12.25 19.98
C LEU A 97 -5.34 13.22 19.70
N ILE A 98 -4.41 12.78 18.87
CA ILE A 98 -3.30 13.59 18.36
C ILE A 98 -3.45 13.69 16.84
N VAL A 99 -3.17 14.87 16.30
CA VAL A 99 -3.10 15.12 14.86
C VAL A 99 -1.71 15.61 14.53
N ASP A 100 -1.04 14.96 13.59
CA ASP A 100 0.29 15.36 13.12
C ASP A 100 0.49 15.03 11.63
N ASP A 101 1.55 15.58 11.04
CA ASP A 101 1.94 15.33 9.67
C ASP A 101 3.04 14.26 9.54
N ALA A 102 2.75 13.27 8.69
CA ALA A 102 3.70 12.27 8.22
C ALA A 102 4.11 12.56 6.77
N ILE A 103 5.32 12.14 6.40
CA ILE A 103 5.82 12.25 5.04
C ILE A 103 6.18 10.87 4.53
N VAL A 104 5.60 10.50 3.39
CA VAL A 104 6.07 9.36 2.61
C VAL A 104 7.09 9.89 1.62
N LYS A 105 8.35 9.48 1.78
CA LYS A 105 9.44 9.91 0.89
C LYS A 105 9.14 9.46 -0.54
N LEU A 106 9.19 10.40 -1.48
CA LEU A 106 9.09 10.13 -2.91
C LEU A 106 10.22 10.87 -3.62
N THR A 107 11.03 10.14 -4.38
CA THR A 107 12.16 10.72 -5.11
C THR A 107 11.75 11.34 -6.44
N ASP A 108 10.59 10.95 -6.96
CA ASP A 108 10.08 11.39 -8.25
C ASP A 108 9.05 12.51 -8.10
N ARG A 109 8.83 13.27 -9.18
CA ARG A 109 7.87 14.38 -9.20
C ARG A 109 6.44 13.87 -9.31
N GLY A 110 5.71 13.88 -8.20
CA GLY A 110 4.25 13.81 -8.20
C GLY A 110 3.65 15.22 -8.31
N LYS A 111 2.38 15.32 -8.72
CA LYS A 111 1.66 16.61 -8.72
C LYS A 111 1.51 17.18 -7.30
N ASP A 112 1.43 16.30 -6.32
CA ASP A 112 1.10 16.62 -4.92
C ASP A 112 2.30 16.34 -3.99
N THR A 113 3.53 16.58 -4.46
CA THR A 113 4.74 16.44 -3.62
C THR A 113 5.15 17.76 -2.99
N ALA A 114 5.43 17.75 -1.69
CA ALA A 114 5.95 18.88 -0.95
C ALA A 114 7.40 18.66 -0.51
N ALA A 115 8.20 19.72 -0.51
CA ALA A 115 9.54 19.72 0.08
C ALA A 115 9.48 20.32 1.48
N ILE A 116 9.62 19.49 2.52
CA ILE A 116 9.53 19.94 3.92
C ILE A 116 10.94 19.98 4.51
N LYS A 117 11.49 21.19 4.60
CA LYS A 117 12.88 21.45 5.01
C LYS A 117 13.15 21.19 6.50
N THR A 118 12.09 21.13 7.32
CA THR A 118 12.18 21.05 8.79
C THR A 118 12.18 19.63 9.33
N LYS A 119 11.99 18.60 8.49
CA LYS A 119 11.98 17.20 8.92
C LYS A 119 13.41 16.62 8.89
N PRO A 120 13.73 15.59 9.71
CA PRO A 120 15.09 15.07 9.92
C PRO A 120 15.85 14.66 8.65
N THR A 121 15.12 14.44 7.55
CA THR A 121 15.69 14.36 6.21
C THR A 121 14.88 15.33 5.33
N PRO A 122 15.49 16.41 4.79
CA PRO A 122 14.80 17.29 3.85
C PRO A 122 14.42 16.46 2.64
N THR A 123 13.14 16.09 2.60
CA THR A 123 12.61 15.12 1.65
C THR A 123 11.56 15.82 0.82
N THR A 124 11.68 15.61 -0.49
CA THR A 124 10.51 15.71 -1.35
C THR A 124 9.69 14.46 -1.07
N GLY A 125 8.40 14.64 -0.84
CA GLY A 125 7.54 13.53 -0.46
C GLY A 125 6.08 13.91 -0.51
N PHE A 126 5.25 12.91 -0.32
CA PHE A 126 3.82 13.06 -0.20
C PHE A 126 3.46 13.32 1.24
N LYS A 127 2.76 14.43 1.49
CA LYS A 127 2.37 14.81 2.84
C LYS A 127 1.04 14.14 3.19
N ILE A 128 1.00 13.54 4.37
CA ILE A 128 -0.20 12.92 4.93
C ILE A 128 -0.45 13.52 6.31
N TRP A 129 -1.68 13.92 6.57
CA TRP A 129 -2.18 14.21 7.91
C TRP A 129 -2.71 12.93 8.51
N VAL A 130 -2.32 12.64 9.74
CA VAL A 130 -2.75 11.44 10.46
C VAL A 130 -3.40 11.86 11.77
N ILE A 131 -4.58 11.32 12.04
CA ILE A 131 -5.20 11.33 13.36
C ILE A 131 -4.82 10.01 14.03
N ALA A 132 -4.22 10.06 15.22
CA ALA A 132 -3.78 8.89 15.95
C ALA A 132 -4.19 8.94 17.43
N ASP A 133 -4.29 7.78 18.05
CA ASP A 133 -4.61 7.58 19.46
C ASP A 133 -3.84 6.37 20.00
N ASP A 134 -3.13 6.55 21.12
CA ASP A 134 -2.32 5.50 21.78
C ASP A 134 -1.45 4.64 20.83
N GLY A 135 -0.83 5.28 19.84
CA GLY A 135 0.01 4.59 18.84
C GLY A 135 -0.75 3.95 17.67
N TYR A 136 -2.08 4.08 17.59
CA TYR A 136 -2.89 3.63 16.47
C TYR A 136 -3.27 4.79 15.55
N ALA A 137 -3.05 4.63 14.24
CA ALA A 137 -3.62 5.53 13.24
C ALA A 137 -5.13 5.25 13.11
N LEU A 138 -5.95 6.31 13.20
CA LEU A 138 -7.41 6.27 13.14
C LEU A 138 -7.94 6.71 11.77
N ALA A 139 -7.36 7.79 11.24
CA ALA A 139 -7.74 8.32 9.96
C ALA A 139 -6.54 9.05 9.36
N TRP A 140 -6.54 9.17 8.05
CA TRP A 140 -5.53 9.96 7.36
C TRP A 140 -6.12 10.68 6.17
N LEU A 141 -5.53 11.82 5.85
CA LEU A 141 -5.90 12.62 4.69
C LEU A 141 -4.64 13.14 4.02
N TRP A 142 -4.69 13.32 2.71
CA TRP A 142 -3.55 13.75 1.91
C TRP A 142 -3.94 14.95 1.05
N HIS A 143 -2.94 15.76 0.70
CA HIS A 143 -3.04 16.84 -0.29
C HIS A 143 -1.66 17.16 -0.85
#